data_AF-A0A317J791-F1
#
_entry.id   AF-A0A317J791-F1
#
_cell.length_a   1.000
_cell.length_b   1.000
_cell.length_c   1.000
_cell.angle_alpha   90.00
_cell.angle_beta   90.00
_cell.angle_gamma   90.00
#
_symmetry.space_group_name_H-M   'P 1'
#
loop_
_entity.id
_entity.type
_entity.pdbx_description
1 polymer ?
#
loop_
_entity_poly.entity_id
_entity_poly.type
_entity_poly.pdbx_seq_one_letter_code
_entity_poly.pdbx_strand_id
1 'polypeptide(L)'
;MTTWRLTPALLVLIAAAFGQSSATLTGRVQTGSEGSPIPKASIHATNTSSGAMFSAQSAADGKYEFRSLPAGPYQITAEFPPLFLPFKRENVQLEAGQTFRLDIPLNDEQLNTLGDGGSYFVYLSSEHPAPKGRTPRTREGRPDLNGVWLPALLQTMGSKPEPLPWAAELAKKRSDGFGKDPQTYCLPGGLTYSGMFFEYRLVQTPTMLVIIDADSGNPTRQIYLDGRDHPRDPNPSFMGHSVGHWEGDALVVDTVGFNDRVWLTNDNYPQTEKMHVTERFRRPDLGHLEMEITFDDPGAFQKPWKMKRVSSLAPRYTEVLEYVCTENNRDIEHLVVK
;
A
#
# COMPACT_ATOMS: atom_id res chain seq x y z
N MET A 1 57.32 80.43 -10.06
CA MET A 1 56.35 79.77 -9.18
C MET A 1 55.37 79.02 -10.06
N THR A 2 55.55 77.70 -10.13
CA THR A 2 54.95 76.79 -11.11
C THR A 2 53.57 76.34 -10.64
N THR A 3 52.54 76.56 -11.46
CA THR A 3 51.16 76.15 -11.21
C THR A 3 50.93 74.69 -11.61
N TRP A 4 50.50 73.86 -10.67
CA TRP A 4 50.09 72.47 -10.93
C TRP A 4 48.56 72.42 -11.08
N ARG A 5 48.07 71.92 -12.22
CA ARG A 5 46.67 71.57 -12.43
C ARG A 5 46.48 70.08 -12.12
N LEU A 6 45.67 69.77 -11.13
CA LEU A 6 45.22 68.41 -10.80
C LEU A 6 43.93 68.11 -11.56
N THR A 7 43.96 67.12 -12.44
CA THR A 7 42.78 66.50 -13.06
C THR A 7 42.29 65.35 -12.17
N PRO A 8 41.01 65.26 -11.79
CA PRO A 8 40.51 64.12 -11.04
C PRO A 8 40.20 62.95 -12.00
N ALA A 9 40.79 61.79 -11.73
CA ALA A 9 40.45 60.55 -12.42
C ALA A 9 39.18 59.96 -11.80
N LEU A 10 38.13 59.83 -12.61
CA LEU A 10 36.86 59.20 -12.23
C LEU A 10 37.05 57.67 -12.22
N LEU A 11 37.12 57.07 -11.03
CA LEU A 11 37.14 55.62 -10.84
C LEU A 11 35.72 55.08 -10.98
N VAL A 12 35.42 54.45 -12.13
CA VAL A 12 34.18 53.69 -12.33
C VAL A 12 34.33 52.32 -11.65
N LEU A 13 33.71 52.16 -10.49
CA LEU A 13 33.51 50.86 -9.85
C LEU A 13 32.47 50.06 -10.66
N ILE A 14 32.94 49.11 -11.46
CA ILE A 14 32.08 48.11 -12.08
C ILE A 14 31.69 47.12 -10.97
N ALA A 15 30.48 47.27 -10.42
CA ALA A 15 29.86 46.21 -9.64
C ALA A 15 29.57 45.06 -10.61
N ALA A 16 30.33 43.96 -10.51
CA ALA A 16 29.96 42.70 -11.14
C ALA A 16 28.67 42.22 -10.47
N ALA A 17 27.53 42.56 -11.07
CA ALA A 17 26.27 41.92 -10.75
C ALA A 17 26.43 40.45 -11.15
N PHE A 18 26.62 39.57 -10.17
CA PHE A 18 26.47 38.13 -10.37
C PHE A 18 25.01 37.89 -10.73
N GLY A 19 24.70 37.94 -12.03
CA GLY A 19 23.42 37.48 -12.54
C GLY A 19 23.23 36.05 -12.06
N GLN A 20 22.14 35.80 -11.33
CA GLN A 20 21.85 34.51 -10.75
C GLN A 20 21.65 33.49 -11.89
N SER A 21 22.68 32.72 -12.25
CA SER A 21 22.68 31.76 -13.37
C SER A 21 21.80 30.53 -13.13
N SER A 22 21.08 30.53 -12.02
CA SER A 22 20.31 29.42 -11.51
C SER A 22 18.87 29.81 -11.23
N ALA A 23 17.95 28.89 -11.45
CA ALA A 23 16.56 28.95 -11.08
C ALA A 23 16.30 28.24 -9.74
N THR A 24 15.13 28.50 -9.17
CA THR A 24 14.56 27.73 -8.06
C THR A 24 13.28 27.06 -8.55
N LEU A 25 13.12 25.77 -8.29
CA LEU A 25 11.88 25.04 -8.54
C LEU A 25 11.24 24.68 -7.20
N THR A 26 9.97 25.05 -7.02
CA THR A 26 9.23 24.82 -5.77
C THR A 26 7.85 24.25 -6.07
N GLY A 27 7.23 23.62 -5.08
CA GLY A 27 5.86 23.16 -5.21
C GLY A 27 5.41 22.32 -4.04
N ARG A 28 4.27 21.64 -4.23
CA ARG A 28 3.78 20.59 -3.34
C ARG A 28 3.50 19.32 -4.11
N VAL A 29 3.82 18.18 -3.51
CA VAL A 29 3.32 16.87 -3.92
C VAL A 29 2.06 16.57 -3.12
N GLN A 30 0.98 16.23 -3.82
CA GLN A 30 -0.33 16.02 -3.23
C GLN A 30 -1.07 14.85 -3.90
N THR A 31 -2.04 14.28 -3.20
CA THR A 31 -2.93 13.25 -3.76
C THR A 31 -3.76 13.84 -4.89
N GLY A 32 -3.92 13.09 -5.96
CA GLY A 32 -4.69 13.52 -7.12
C GLY A 32 -6.18 13.61 -6.82
N SER A 33 -6.69 12.69 -5.99
CA SER A 33 -8.10 12.60 -5.59
C SER A 33 -8.55 13.71 -4.64
N GLU A 34 -7.75 14.02 -3.62
CA GLU A 34 -8.18 14.87 -2.50
C GLU A 34 -7.34 16.15 -2.35
N GLY A 35 -6.17 16.24 -2.99
CA GLY A 35 -5.22 17.34 -2.77
C GLY A 35 -4.52 17.29 -1.41
N SER A 36 -4.60 16.16 -0.70
CA SER A 36 -3.91 15.93 0.58
C SER A 36 -2.39 15.86 0.39
N PRO A 37 -1.57 16.36 1.31
CA PRO A 37 -0.12 16.36 1.15
C PRO A 37 0.46 14.94 1.14
N ILE A 38 1.42 14.66 0.24
CA ILE A 38 2.17 13.40 0.22
C ILE A 38 3.58 13.66 0.76
N PRO A 39 3.93 13.17 1.96
CA PRO A 39 5.27 13.33 2.52
C PRO A 39 6.26 12.31 1.97
N LYS A 40 7.55 12.66 1.93
CA LYS A 40 8.65 11.78 1.49
C LYS A 40 8.52 11.24 0.06
N ALA A 41 7.66 11.81 -0.78
CA ALA A 41 7.63 11.52 -2.22
C ALA A 41 8.98 11.91 -2.83
N SER A 42 9.53 11.04 -3.67
CA SER A 42 10.78 11.31 -4.38
C SER A 42 10.47 12.18 -5.59
N ILE A 43 11.20 13.28 -5.75
CA ILE A 43 11.12 14.16 -6.91
C ILE A 43 12.49 14.20 -7.58
N HIS A 44 12.52 14.03 -8.90
CA HIS A 44 13.72 14.18 -9.71
C HIS A 44 13.54 15.27 -10.75
N ALA A 45 14.50 16.18 -10.84
CA ALA A 45 14.61 17.20 -11.88
C ALA A 45 15.82 16.88 -12.75
N THR A 46 15.60 16.43 -13.98
CA THR A 46 16.66 16.06 -14.92
C THR A 46 16.79 17.12 -15.99
N ASN A 47 17.93 17.82 -16.03
CA ASN A 47 18.24 18.78 -17.07
C ASN A 47 18.47 18.03 -18.39
N THR A 48 17.61 18.22 -19.39
CA THR A 48 17.61 17.41 -20.61
C THR A 48 18.74 17.77 -21.58
N SER A 49 19.36 18.94 -21.43
CA SER A 49 20.52 19.33 -22.24
C SER A 49 21.84 18.77 -21.72
N SER A 50 22.03 18.74 -20.40
CA SER A 50 23.26 18.28 -19.76
C SER A 50 23.22 16.85 -19.23
N GLY A 51 22.01 16.29 -19.04
CA GLY A 51 21.80 15.00 -18.39
C GLY A 51 21.94 15.03 -16.86
N ALA A 52 22.24 16.18 -16.25
CA ALA A 52 22.36 16.30 -14.81
C ALA A 52 21.01 16.08 -14.12
N MET A 53 20.98 15.20 -13.12
CA MET A 53 19.78 14.92 -12.32
C MET A 53 19.94 15.44 -10.90
N PHE A 54 18.92 16.13 -10.42
CA PHE A 54 18.81 16.63 -9.07
C PHE A 54 17.64 15.92 -8.38
N SER A 55 17.79 15.57 -7.10
CA SER A 55 16.75 14.86 -6.35
C SER A 55 16.37 15.61 -5.08
N ALA A 56 15.09 15.54 -4.72
CA ALA A 56 14.55 16.05 -3.47
C ALA A 56 13.46 15.11 -2.96
N GLN A 57 13.08 15.28 -1.69
CA GLN A 57 11.90 14.63 -1.12
C GLN A 57 10.92 15.69 -0.62
N SER A 58 9.63 15.41 -0.71
CA SER A 58 8.61 16.26 -0.12
C SER A 58 8.65 16.22 1.41
N ALA A 59 8.40 17.36 2.04
CA ALA A 59 8.26 17.51 3.48
C ALA A 59 6.91 16.98 3.98
N ALA A 60 6.68 17.02 5.29
CA ALA A 60 5.44 16.57 5.94
C ALA A 60 4.17 17.26 5.39
N ASP A 61 4.29 18.52 4.95
CA ASP A 61 3.20 19.29 4.35
C ASP A 61 3.16 19.19 2.80
N GLY A 62 3.87 18.20 2.25
CA GLY A 62 3.98 17.94 0.82
C GLY A 62 4.93 18.88 0.07
N LYS A 63 5.46 19.94 0.71
CA LYS A 63 6.30 20.91 0.00
C LYS A 63 7.64 20.32 -0.42
N TYR A 64 8.13 20.76 -1.57
CA TYR A 64 9.48 20.47 -2.03
C TYR A 64 10.14 21.72 -2.63
N GLU A 65 11.47 21.72 -2.65
CA GLU A 65 12.26 22.82 -3.19
C GLU A 65 13.59 22.31 -3.76
N PHE A 66 13.90 22.73 -4.99
CA PHE A 66 15.23 22.66 -5.57
C PHE A 66 15.79 24.06 -5.68
N ARG A 67 16.90 24.31 -4.97
CA ARG A 67 17.63 25.57 -5.06
C ARG A 67 18.74 25.46 -6.08
N SER A 68 19.00 26.57 -6.75
CA SER A 68 20.16 26.73 -7.62
C SER A 68 20.26 25.73 -8.78
N LEU A 69 19.12 25.38 -9.39
CA LEU A 69 19.11 24.58 -10.62
C LEU A 69 19.67 25.41 -11.79
N PRO A 70 20.62 24.91 -12.60
CA PRO A 70 21.07 25.61 -13.80
C PRO A 70 19.89 25.97 -14.72
N ALA A 71 19.87 27.17 -15.27
CA ALA A 71 18.85 27.53 -16.27
C ALA A 71 18.90 26.57 -17.48
N GLY A 72 17.75 26.19 -18.01
CA GLY A 72 17.66 25.23 -19.11
C GLY A 72 16.37 24.40 -19.08
N PRO A 73 16.25 23.45 -20.03
CA PRO A 73 15.11 22.54 -20.10
C PRO A 73 15.25 21.38 -19.11
N TYR A 74 14.14 21.02 -18.46
CA TYR A 74 14.05 19.93 -17.50
C TYR A 74 12.89 18.98 -17.80
N GLN A 75 13.12 17.72 -17.44
CA GLN A 75 12.07 16.75 -17.16
C GLN A 75 11.93 16.63 -15.64
N ILE A 76 10.71 16.76 -15.13
CA ILE A 76 10.40 16.57 -13.72
C ILE A 76 9.63 15.27 -13.55
N THR A 77 10.10 14.39 -12.68
CA THR A 77 9.37 13.18 -12.28
C THR A 77 9.13 13.19 -10.79
N ALA A 78 8.05 12.54 -10.37
CA ALA A 78 7.81 12.28 -8.96
C ALA A 78 7.15 10.91 -8.77
N GLU A 79 7.49 10.26 -7.67
CA GLU A 79 6.99 8.93 -7.34
C GLU A 79 6.77 8.77 -5.84
N PHE A 80 5.75 7.98 -5.50
CA PHE A 80 5.47 7.54 -4.14
C PHE A 80 4.92 6.10 -4.20
N PRO A 81 5.78 5.13 -4.53
CA PRO A 81 5.36 3.75 -4.71
C PRO A 81 4.85 3.14 -3.39
N PRO A 82 4.03 2.08 -3.44
CA PRO A 82 3.60 1.39 -4.67
C PRO A 82 2.18 1.77 -5.15
N LEU A 83 1.42 2.57 -4.38
CA LEU A 83 -0.01 2.79 -4.62
C LEU A 83 -0.33 4.05 -5.44
N PHE A 84 0.69 4.77 -5.91
CA PHE A 84 0.54 5.95 -6.75
C PHE A 84 1.23 5.75 -8.08
N LEU A 85 0.58 6.19 -9.15
CA LEU A 85 1.16 6.21 -10.49
C LEU A 85 2.29 7.25 -10.55
N PRO A 86 3.41 6.93 -11.22
CA PRO A 86 4.52 7.86 -11.36
C PRO A 86 4.10 9.08 -12.18
N PHE A 87 4.46 10.27 -11.70
CA PHE A 87 4.25 11.52 -12.40
C PHE A 87 5.45 11.84 -13.30
N LYS A 88 5.18 12.34 -14.51
CA LYS A 88 6.19 12.83 -15.44
C LYS A 88 5.69 14.10 -16.12
N ARG A 89 6.50 15.16 -16.07
CA ARG A 89 6.32 16.40 -16.83
C ARG A 89 7.57 16.71 -17.62
N GLU A 90 7.42 16.74 -18.94
CA GLU A 90 8.50 17.09 -19.87
C GLU A 90 8.49 18.59 -20.19
N ASN A 91 9.58 19.06 -20.80
CA ASN A 91 9.70 20.41 -21.37
C ASN A 91 9.46 21.55 -20.35
N VAL A 92 9.91 21.37 -19.11
CA VAL A 92 9.90 22.45 -18.10
C VAL A 92 11.11 23.34 -18.32
N GLN A 93 10.89 24.54 -18.87
CA GLN A 93 11.95 25.51 -19.07
C GLN A 93 12.16 26.34 -17.80
N LEU A 94 13.38 26.35 -17.26
CA LEU A 94 13.75 27.17 -16.12
C LEU A 94 14.68 28.31 -16.54
N GLU A 95 14.31 29.55 -16.20
CA GLU A 95 15.11 30.74 -16.49
C GLU A 95 15.99 31.17 -15.31
N ALA A 96 17.11 31.82 -15.62
CA ALA A 96 18.06 32.31 -14.63
C ALA A 96 17.38 33.34 -13.68
N GLY A 97 17.50 33.13 -12.36
CA GLY A 97 16.87 33.98 -11.35
C GLY A 97 15.37 33.74 -11.15
N GLN A 98 14.74 32.84 -11.92
CA GLN A 98 13.32 32.53 -11.79
C GLN A 98 13.06 31.66 -10.56
N THR A 99 11.92 31.89 -9.90
CA THR A 99 11.28 30.88 -9.05
C THR A 99 10.10 30.28 -9.82
N PHE A 100 10.25 29.05 -10.27
CA PHE A 100 9.20 28.30 -10.95
C PHE A 100 8.40 27.51 -9.93
N ARG A 101 7.07 27.62 -9.97
CA ARG A 101 6.17 26.83 -9.11
C ARG A 101 5.51 25.72 -9.90
N LEU A 102 5.59 24.50 -9.40
CA LEU A 102 4.96 23.31 -9.96
C LEU A 102 4.33 22.48 -8.84
N ASP A 103 3.02 22.51 -8.71
CA ASP A 103 2.33 21.56 -7.83
C ASP A 103 2.13 20.23 -8.59
N ILE A 104 2.42 19.12 -7.93
CA ILE A 104 2.47 17.77 -8.49
C ILE A 104 1.34 16.93 -7.88
N PRO A 105 0.23 16.69 -8.60
CA PRO A 105 -0.74 15.69 -8.21
C PRO A 105 -0.21 14.29 -8.60
N LEU A 106 -0.11 13.38 -7.62
CA LEU A 106 0.11 11.96 -7.88
C LEU A 106 -1.25 11.26 -7.93
N ASN A 107 -1.53 10.59 -9.05
CA ASN A 107 -2.78 9.85 -9.20
C ASN A 107 -2.73 8.54 -8.42
N ASP A 108 -3.84 8.23 -7.76
CA ASP A 108 -4.09 7.02 -6.97
C ASP A 108 -5.16 6.16 -7.66
N GLU A 109 -5.06 4.83 -7.51
CA GLU A 109 -5.99 3.85 -8.13
C GLU A 109 -7.16 3.50 -7.20
N GLN A 110 -7.89 4.53 -6.75
CA GLN A 110 -8.99 4.43 -5.80
C GLN A 110 -10.36 4.50 -6.50
N LEU A 111 -11.44 4.06 -5.82
CA LEU A 111 -12.81 3.97 -6.36
C LEU A 111 -13.67 5.22 -6.08
N ASN A 112 -13.07 6.24 -5.48
CA ASN A 112 -13.67 7.44 -4.90
C ASN A 112 -14.71 7.11 -3.83
N THR A 113 -14.49 6.02 -3.10
CA THR A 113 -15.30 5.55 -1.99
C THR A 113 -14.86 6.25 -0.70
N LEU A 114 -15.76 6.43 0.25
CA LEU A 114 -15.36 6.95 1.56
C LEU A 114 -14.40 5.94 2.23
N GLY A 115 -13.18 6.40 2.52
CA GLY A 115 -12.16 5.59 3.20
C GLY A 115 -11.11 4.94 2.29
N ASP A 116 -11.18 5.08 0.97
CA ASP A 116 -10.14 4.56 0.03
C ASP A 116 -9.36 5.65 -0.72
N GLY A 117 -9.56 6.93 -0.39
CA GLY A 117 -8.89 8.06 -1.05
C GLY A 117 -7.37 8.09 -0.89
N GLY A 118 -6.70 8.95 -1.66
CA GLY A 118 -5.23 9.00 -1.66
C GLY A 118 -4.59 9.25 -0.28
N SER A 119 -5.25 9.97 0.63
CA SER A 119 -4.77 10.13 2.01
C SER A 119 -4.67 8.79 2.76
N TYR A 120 -5.59 7.86 2.49
CA TYR A 120 -5.54 6.51 3.02
C TYR A 120 -4.39 5.70 2.43
N PHE A 121 -4.10 5.83 1.13
CA PHE A 121 -2.93 5.16 0.53
C PHE A 121 -1.60 5.71 1.03
N VAL A 122 -1.53 7.01 1.34
CA VAL A 122 -0.40 7.60 2.07
C VAL A 122 -0.27 6.96 3.45
N TYR A 123 -1.38 6.79 4.17
CA TYR A 123 -1.40 6.09 5.46
C TYR A 123 -0.90 4.64 5.32
N LEU A 124 -1.42 3.86 4.36
CA LEU A 124 -0.97 2.49 4.09
C LEU A 124 0.52 2.37 3.77
N SER A 125 1.05 3.37 3.06
CA SER A 125 2.45 3.38 2.64
C SER A 125 3.40 3.97 3.69
N SER A 126 2.86 4.47 4.81
CA SER A 126 3.64 5.10 5.88
C SER A 126 4.12 4.08 6.91
N GLU A 127 5.24 4.39 7.57
CA GLU A 127 5.73 3.62 8.71
C GLU A 127 4.84 3.85 9.94
N HIS A 128 4.32 2.76 10.52
CA HIS A 128 3.55 2.79 11.75
C HIS A 128 4.35 2.17 12.90
N PRO A 129 4.81 2.95 13.88
CA PRO A 129 5.59 2.40 14.98
C PRO A 129 4.71 1.51 15.88
N ALA A 130 5.10 0.24 15.99
CA ALA A 130 4.43 -0.71 16.87
C ALA A 130 4.85 -0.54 18.34
N PRO A 131 3.96 -0.80 19.31
CA PRO A 131 4.30 -0.75 20.73
C PRO A 131 5.28 -1.86 21.12
N LYS A 132 6.25 -1.54 21.98
CA LYS A 132 7.25 -2.50 22.47
C LYS A 132 6.77 -3.18 23.74
N GLY A 133 7.03 -4.48 23.86
CA GLY A 133 6.71 -5.25 25.06
C GLY A 133 6.72 -6.75 24.81
N ARG A 134 6.54 -7.55 25.86
CA ARG A 134 6.41 -9.01 25.74
C ARG A 134 5.03 -9.37 25.19
N THR A 135 4.92 -10.52 24.55
CA THR A 135 3.65 -11.12 24.13
C THR A 135 2.66 -11.18 25.30
N PRO A 136 1.48 -10.54 25.20
CA PRO A 136 0.42 -10.70 26.19
C PRO A 136 -0.13 -12.14 26.16
N ARG A 137 -0.64 -12.60 27.30
CA ARG A 137 -1.14 -13.97 27.46
C ARG A 137 -2.58 -13.96 27.96
N THR A 138 -3.39 -14.88 27.46
CA THR A 138 -4.74 -15.13 27.98
C THR A 138 -4.66 -15.75 29.38
N ARG A 139 -5.82 -15.91 30.04
CA ARG A 139 -5.90 -16.58 31.34
C ARG A 139 -5.40 -18.03 31.30
N GLU A 140 -5.55 -18.68 30.15
CA GLU A 140 -5.12 -20.05 29.86
C GLU A 140 -3.63 -20.13 29.47
N GLY A 141 -2.90 -19.02 29.47
CA GLY A 141 -1.47 -18.96 29.16
C GLY A 141 -1.13 -18.98 27.67
N ARG A 142 -2.14 -19.00 26.78
CA ARG A 142 -1.94 -18.87 25.33
C ARG A 142 -1.55 -17.44 24.97
N PRO A 143 -0.81 -17.21 23.86
CA PRO A 143 -0.70 -15.87 23.30
C PRO A 143 -2.08 -15.23 23.12
N ASP A 144 -2.21 -14.01 23.62
CA ASP A 144 -3.41 -13.20 23.41
C ASP A 144 -3.29 -12.49 22.06
N LEU A 145 -4.12 -12.86 21.10
CA LEU A 145 -4.16 -12.29 19.75
C LEU A 145 -5.15 -11.12 19.65
N ASN A 146 -5.90 -10.79 20.72
CA ASN A 146 -6.88 -9.71 20.69
C ASN A 146 -6.23 -8.37 20.35
N GLY A 147 -6.93 -7.59 19.53
CA GLY A 147 -6.53 -6.25 19.14
C GLY A 147 -7.09 -5.83 17.79
N VAL A 148 -6.90 -4.55 17.48
CA VAL A 148 -7.00 -4.04 16.11
C VAL A 148 -5.60 -4.04 15.52
N TRP A 149 -5.46 -4.65 14.36
CA TRP A 149 -4.19 -4.83 13.66
C TRP A 149 -4.22 -4.02 12.37
N LEU A 150 -3.15 -3.28 12.13
CA LEU A 150 -3.01 -2.44 10.94
C LEU A 150 -2.81 -3.29 9.68
N PRO A 151 -3.24 -2.77 8.52
CA PRO A 151 -3.02 -3.45 7.24
C PRO A 151 -1.53 -3.63 6.97
N ALA A 152 -1.19 -4.72 6.29
CA ALA A 152 0.20 -5.13 6.09
C ALA A 152 0.49 -5.42 4.61
N LEU A 153 -0.07 -4.61 3.71
CA LEU A 153 0.19 -4.70 2.26
C LEU A 153 1.70 -4.72 1.96
N LEU A 154 2.44 -3.74 2.48
CA LEU A 154 3.88 -3.60 2.24
C LEU A 154 4.74 -4.63 3.00
N GLN A 155 4.19 -5.19 4.07
CA GLN A 155 4.84 -6.20 4.91
C GLN A 155 4.41 -7.63 4.55
N THR A 156 3.72 -7.79 3.42
CA THR A 156 3.36 -9.08 2.87
C THR A 156 4.49 -9.55 1.94
N MET A 157 5.10 -10.67 2.28
CA MET A 157 6.15 -11.33 1.48
C MET A 157 5.68 -12.73 1.10
N GLY A 158 5.85 -13.13 -0.15
CA GLY A 158 5.43 -14.46 -0.61
C GLY A 158 6.48 -15.14 -1.47
N SER A 159 6.44 -16.47 -1.50
CA SER A 159 7.09 -17.23 -2.56
C SER A 159 6.30 -17.03 -3.85
N LYS A 160 6.99 -16.90 -4.98
CA LYS A 160 6.33 -16.85 -6.28
C LYS A 160 5.59 -18.18 -6.54
N PRO A 161 4.26 -18.18 -6.76
CA PRO A 161 3.52 -19.40 -7.06
C PRO A 161 3.96 -20.02 -8.40
N GLU A 162 3.81 -21.33 -8.53
CA GLU A 162 4.03 -22.08 -9.78
C GLU A 162 2.67 -22.57 -10.30
N PRO A 163 1.92 -21.72 -11.02
CA PRO A 163 0.61 -22.10 -11.54
C PRO A 163 0.71 -23.20 -12.60
N LEU A 164 -0.37 -23.95 -12.77
CA LEU A 164 -0.60 -24.79 -13.94
C LEU A 164 -0.82 -23.91 -15.19
N PRO A 165 -0.61 -24.44 -16.41
CA PRO A 165 -0.70 -23.64 -17.63
C PRO A 165 -2.03 -22.89 -17.80
N TRP A 166 -3.16 -23.56 -17.51
CA TRP A 166 -4.49 -22.96 -17.61
C TRP A 166 -4.67 -21.80 -16.61
N ALA A 167 -4.15 -21.95 -15.38
CA ALA A 167 -4.27 -20.96 -14.32
C ALA A 167 -3.41 -19.73 -14.63
N ALA A 168 -2.20 -19.95 -15.19
CA ALA A 168 -1.33 -18.89 -15.66
C ALA A 168 -1.95 -18.10 -16.83
N GLU A 169 -2.56 -18.79 -17.79
CA GLU A 169 -3.26 -18.17 -18.92
C GLU A 169 -4.46 -17.35 -18.45
N LEU A 170 -5.26 -17.89 -17.52
CA LEU A 170 -6.40 -17.17 -16.96
C LEU A 170 -5.97 -15.93 -16.16
N ALA A 171 -4.95 -16.03 -15.33
CA ALA A 171 -4.40 -14.89 -14.58
C ALA A 171 -3.94 -13.79 -15.53
N LYS A 172 -3.21 -14.14 -16.59
CA LYS A 172 -2.80 -13.17 -17.63
C LYS A 172 -4.02 -12.50 -18.28
N LYS A 173 -5.02 -13.28 -18.68
CA LYS A 173 -6.25 -12.74 -19.28
C LYS A 173 -6.99 -11.78 -18.35
N ARG A 174 -7.00 -12.06 -17.03
CA ARG A 174 -7.61 -11.20 -16.01
C ARG A 174 -6.86 -9.87 -15.90
N SER A 175 -5.53 -9.90 -15.87
CA SER A 175 -4.69 -8.70 -15.84
C SER A 175 -4.83 -7.87 -17.12
N ASP A 176 -4.81 -8.50 -18.29
CA ASP A 176 -5.00 -7.83 -19.60
C ASP A 176 -6.41 -7.23 -19.75
N GLY A 177 -7.40 -7.78 -19.05
CA GLY A 177 -8.80 -7.35 -19.09
C GLY A 177 -9.16 -6.24 -18.09
N PHE A 178 -8.16 -5.53 -17.55
CA PHE A 178 -8.33 -4.50 -16.51
C PHE A 178 -9.05 -5.00 -15.24
N GLY A 179 -8.82 -6.26 -14.86
CA GLY A 179 -9.17 -6.71 -13.51
C GLY A 179 -10.66 -6.65 -13.18
N LYS A 180 -11.49 -7.43 -13.90
CA LYS A 180 -12.89 -7.73 -13.54
C LYS A 180 -13.02 -8.59 -12.28
N ASP A 181 -12.23 -8.26 -11.26
CA ASP A 181 -12.19 -8.98 -10.00
C ASP A 181 -13.59 -8.93 -9.37
N PRO A 182 -14.15 -10.06 -8.93
CA PRO A 182 -15.41 -10.10 -8.20
C PRO A 182 -15.53 -9.07 -7.07
N GLN A 183 -14.42 -8.69 -6.43
CA GLN A 183 -14.41 -7.62 -5.43
C GLN A 183 -14.80 -6.24 -5.95
N THR A 184 -14.60 -5.95 -7.24
CA THR A 184 -15.10 -4.69 -7.84
C THR A 184 -16.63 -4.58 -7.78
N TYR A 185 -17.32 -5.70 -7.56
CA TYR A 185 -18.76 -5.77 -7.32
C TYR A 185 -19.11 -5.99 -5.84
N CYS A 186 -18.20 -5.66 -4.92
CA CYS A 186 -18.37 -5.84 -3.47
C CYS A 186 -18.59 -7.29 -3.04
N LEU A 187 -18.13 -8.26 -3.84
CA LEU A 187 -18.09 -9.65 -3.40
C LEU A 187 -16.87 -9.89 -2.50
N PRO A 188 -16.89 -10.92 -1.64
CA PRO A 188 -15.75 -11.22 -0.78
C PRO A 188 -14.48 -11.50 -1.56
N GLY A 189 -13.37 -10.88 -1.14
CA GLY A 189 -12.02 -11.16 -1.65
C GLY A 189 -11.40 -12.41 -1.08
N GLY A 190 -12.06 -13.07 -0.14
CA GLY A 190 -11.53 -14.27 0.49
C GLY A 190 -10.41 -13.97 1.48
N LEU A 191 -9.70 -15.03 1.86
CA LEU A 191 -8.74 -15.03 2.96
C LEU A 191 -7.54 -14.12 2.72
N THR A 192 -7.07 -13.97 1.48
CA THR A 192 -5.89 -13.16 1.16
C THR A 192 -6.10 -11.67 1.42
N TYR A 193 -7.34 -11.19 1.33
CA TYR A 193 -7.66 -9.77 1.48
C TYR A 193 -7.87 -9.32 2.93
N SER A 194 -8.16 -10.25 3.85
CA SER A 194 -8.32 -9.93 5.27
C SER A 194 -7.03 -9.35 5.85
N GLY A 195 -7.06 -8.10 6.33
CA GLY A 195 -5.88 -7.39 6.82
C GLY A 195 -4.83 -6.99 5.77
N MET A 196 -5.19 -7.03 4.49
CA MET A 196 -4.30 -6.60 3.40
C MET A 196 -4.34 -5.08 3.22
N PHE A 197 -5.53 -4.53 2.98
CA PHE A 197 -5.73 -3.10 2.69
C PHE A 197 -6.33 -2.32 3.83
N PHE A 198 -6.99 -2.97 4.79
CA PHE A 198 -7.62 -2.30 5.92
C PHE A 198 -7.26 -2.94 7.25
N GLU A 199 -7.40 -2.16 8.32
CA GLU A 199 -7.31 -2.70 9.66
C GLU A 199 -8.41 -3.74 9.92
N TYR A 200 -8.10 -4.65 10.83
CA TYR A 200 -8.98 -5.74 11.18
C TYR A 200 -8.88 -6.02 12.67
N ARG A 201 -9.96 -6.53 13.25
CA ARG A 201 -10.03 -6.88 14.66
C ARG A 201 -10.01 -8.37 14.84
N LEU A 202 -9.12 -8.82 15.73
CA LEU A 202 -9.15 -10.16 16.28
C LEU A 202 -9.88 -10.16 17.61
N VAL A 203 -10.90 -10.99 17.72
CA VAL A 203 -11.62 -11.28 18.98
C VAL A 203 -11.40 -12.75 19.31
N GLN A 204 -10.59 -13.00 20.33
CA GLN A 204 -10.21 -14.34 20.77
C GLN A 204 -10.95 -14.72 22.04
N THR A 205 -11.55 -15.91 22.00
CA THR A 205 -12.12 -16.62 23.13
C THR A 205 -11.43 -17.99 23.28
N PRO A 206 -11.68 -18.74 24.36
CA PRO A 206 -11.11 -20.09 24.48
C PRO A 206 -11.53 -21.06 23.37
N THR A 207 -12.69 -20.85 22.73
CA THR A 207 -13.29 -21.78 21.75
C THR A 207 -13.42 -21.21 20.34
N MET A 208 -13.05 -19.95 20.12
CA MET A 208 -13.16 -19.30 18.82
C MET A 208 -12.22 -18.10 18.69
N LEU A 209 -11.64 -17.93 17.50
CA LEU A 209 -11.07 -16.67 17.05
C LEU A 209 -11.97 -16.09 15.95
N VAL A 210 -12.37 -14.84 16.11
CA VAL A 210 -13.19 -14.11 15.14
C VAL A 210 -12.35 -13.01 14.51
N ILE A 211 -12.40 -12.92 13.18
CA ILE A 211 -11.80 -11.82 12.41
C ILE A 211 -12.91 -10.93 11.89
N ILE A 212 -12.86 -9.65 12.28
CA ILE A 212 -13.75 -8.60 11.79
C ILE A 212 -12.94 -7.69 10.89
N ASP A 213 -13.22 -7.74 9.59
CA ASP A 213 -12.60 -6.88 8.59
C ASP A 213 -13.36 -5.55 8.49
N ALA A 214 -12.65 -4.46 8.15
CA ALA A 214 -13.27 -3.19 7.81
C ALA A 214 -14.02 -3.27 6.46
N ASP A 215 -13.46 -4.01 5.50
CA ASP A 215 -14.01 -4.17 4.16
C ASP A 215 -15.30 -4.99 4.17
N SER A 216 -16.42 -4.33 3.86
CA SER A 216 -17.76 -4.94 3.81
C SER A 216 -17.89 -6.08 2.79
N GLY A 217 -16.97 -6.20 1.84
CA GLY A 217 -16.93 -7.34 0.92
C GLY A 217 -16.68 -8.65 1.67
N ASN A 218 -15.80 -8.66 2.68
CA ASN A 218 -15.48 -9.87 3.42
C ASN A 218 -16.43 -10.06 4.62
N PRO A 219 -17.11 -11.22 4.74
CA PRO A 219 -17.90 -11.51 5.91
C PRO A 219 -16.98 -11.77 7.13
N THR A 220 -17.51 -11.54 8.32
CA THR A 220 -16.82 -11.91 9.57
C THR A 220 -16.41 -13.39 9.54
N ARG A 221 -15.10 -13.64 9.66
CA ARG A 221 -14.55 -14.99 9.64
C ARG A 221 -14.54 -15.58 11.04
N GLN A 222 -15.00 -16.83 11.15
CA GLN A 222 -15.01 -17.60 12.39
C GLN A 222 -14.02 -18.76 12.28
N ILE A 223 -13.12 -18.85 13.24
CA ILE A 223 -12.14 -19.94 13.37
C ILE A 223 -12.46 -20.69 14.65
N TYR A 224 -12.92 -21.94 14.52
CA TYR A 224 -13.33 -22.76 15.67
C TYR A 224 -12.12 -23.36 16.39
N LEU A 225 -12.02 -23.16 17.70
CA LEU A 225 -10.92 -23.64 18.55
C LEU A 225 -11.38 -24.70 19.57
N ASP A 226 -12.60 -25.21 19.41
CA ASP A 226 -13.24 -26.17 20.32
C ASP A 226 -12.89 -27.63 20.02
N GLY A 227 -11.95 -27.87 19.11
CA GLY A 227 -11.45 -29.20 18.76
C GLY A 227 -12.36 -30.00 17.83
N ARG A 228 -13.35 -29.37 17.19
CA ARG A 228 -14.14 -30.01 16.14
C ARG A 228 -13.32 -30.27 14.88
N ASP A 229 -13.71 -31.30 14.13
CA ASP A 229 -13.24 -31.54 12.77
C ASP A 229 -14.00 -30.67 11.75
N HIS A 230 -13.49 -30.61 10.52
CA HIS A 230 -14.25 -30.06 9.40
C HIS A 230 -15.52 -30.88 9.10
N PRO A 231 -16.58 -30.23 8.58
CA PRO A 231 -17.70 -30.94 7.97
C PRO A 231 -17.20 -31.89 6.89
N ARG A 232 -17.78 -33.09 6.81
CA ARG A 232 -17.40 -34.08 5.78
C ARG A 232 -17.68 -33.62 4.35
N ASP A 233 -18.71 -32.78 4.20
CA ASP A 233 -19.16 -32.20 2.93
C ASP A 233 -19.52 -30.74 3.17
N PRO A 234 -18.53 -29.82 3.22
CA PRO A 234 -18.78 -28.41 3.47
C PRO A 234 -19.42 -27.75 2.25
N ASN A 235 -20.44 -26.92 2.46
CA ASN A 235 -20.96 -26.05 1.40
C ASN A 235 -19.86 -25.07 0.94
N PRO A 236 -19.50 -25.04 -0.36
CA PRO A 236 -18.46 -24.13 -0.86
C PRO A 236 -18.80 -22.66 -0.56
N SER A 237 -17.83 -21.93 -0.02
CA SER A 237 -17.99 -20.53 0.39
C SER A 237 -16.74 -19.70 0.07
N PHE A 238 -16.83 -18.37 0.14
CA PHE A 238 -15.69 -17.50 -0.14
C PHE A 238 -14.59 -17.60 0.92
N MET A 239 -14.95 -17.86 2.19
CA MET A 239 -14.03 -17.89 3.33
C MET A 239 -13.67 -19.31 3.81
N GLY A 240 -14.35 -20.34 3.29
CA GLY A 240 -14.19 -21.71 3.74
C GLY A 240 -14.69 -21.95 5.18
N HIS A 241 -14.43 -23.15 5.68
CA HIS A 241 -14.64 -23.55 7.07
C HIS A 241 -13.29 -23.68 7.77
N SER A 242 -13.07 -22.92 8.85
CA SER A 242 -11.79 -22.88 9.57
C SER A 242 -11.86 -23.53 10.95
N VAL A 243 -10.94 -24.44 11.23
CA VAL A 243 -10.68 -24.98 12.59
C VAL A 243 -9.25 -24.67 12.98
N GLY A 244 -8.96 -24.60 14.28
CA GLY A 244 -7.61 -24.32 14.73
C GLY A 244 -7.22 -24.99 16.03
N HIS A 245 -5.91 -25.18 16.18
CA HIS A 245 -5.27 -25.75 17.36
C HIS A 245 -3.97 -25.02 17.68
N TRP A 246 -3.53 -25.13 18.94
CA TRP A 246 -2.29 -24.49 19.39
C TRP A 246 -1.11 -25.45 19.31
N GLU A 247 -0.04 -25.01 18.64
CA GLU A 247 1.28 -25.64 18.65
C GLU A 247 2.28 -24.72 19.36
N GLY A 248 2.46 -24.97 20.66
CA GLY A 248 3.17 -24.04 21.53
C GLY A 248 2.50 -22.67 21.53
N ASP A 249 3.22 -21.66 21.01
CA ASP A 249 2.78 -20.26 20.91
C ASP A 249 2.24 -19.88 19.52
N ALA A 250 2.07 -20.86 18.62
CA ALA A 250 1.44 -20.63 17.32
C ALA A 250 0.02 -21.17 17.33
N LEU A 251 -0.95 -20.37 16.90
CA LEU A 251 -2.27 -20.87 16.52
C LEU A 251 -2.17 -21.33 15.06
N VAL A 252 -2.36 -22.62 14.84
CA VAL A 252 -2.43 -23.21 13.51
C VAL A 252 -3.90 -23.31 13.13
N VAL A 253 -4.23 -22.81 11.95
CA VAL A 253 -5.60 -22.79 11.42
C VAL A 253 -5.61 -23.57 10.12
N ASP A 254 -6.52 -24.52 10.03
CA ASP A 254 -6.78 -25.36 8.88
C ASP A 254 -8.10 -24.91 8.25
N THR A 255 -8.12 -24.67 6.93
CA THR A 255 -9.32 -24.20 6.23
C THR A 255 -9.53 -24.94 4.91
N VAL A 256 -10.75 -25.44 4.72
CA VAL A 256 -11.24 -26.14 3.50
C VAL A 256 -12.63 -25.63 3.09
N GLY A 257 -13.17 -26.11 1.97
CA GLY A 257 -14.54 -25.80 1.56
C GLY A 257 -14.69 -24.43 0.91
N PHE A 258 -13.65 -24.01 0.18
CA PHE A 258 -13.68 -22.79 -0.62
C PHE A 258 -14.48 -23.01 -1.92
N ASN A 259 -15.10 -21.94 -2.43
CA ASN A 259 -15.56 -21.89 -3.81
C ASN A 259 -14.42 -21.46 -4.76
N ASP A 260 -14.68 -21.41 -6.06
CA ASP A 260 -13.70 -21.06 -7.11
C ASP A 260 -13.78 -19.60 -7.58
N ARG A 261 -14.46 -18.73 -6.80
CA ARG A 261 -14.83 -17.37 -7.25
C ARG A 261 -13.80 -16.31 -6.89
N VAL A 262 -12.96 -16.54 -5.88
CA VAL A 262 -11.96 -15.57 -5.43
C VAL A 262 -10.74 -15.57 -6.36
N TRP A 263 -10.16 -14.40 -6.57
CA TRP A 263 -8.87 -14.25 -7.22
C TRP A 263 -7.80 -14.11 -6.14
N LEU A 264 -6.84 -15.03 -6.14
CA LEU A 264 -5.79 -15.08 -5.14
C LEU A 264 -4.73 -14.03 -5.42
N THR A 265 -4.49 -13.18 -4.42
CA THR A 265 -3.43 -12.16 -4.41
C THR A 265 -3.53 -11.13 -5.55
N ASN A 266 -2.62 -10.15 -5.56
CA ASN A 266 -2.57 -9.14 -6.64
C ASN A 266 -2.15 -9.73 -8.00
N ASP A 267 -1.70 -10.99 -8.06
CA ASP A 267 -1.33 -11.67 -9.29
C ASP A 267 -2.56 -12.27 -10.04
N ASN A 268 -3.78 -12.10 -9.51
CA ASN A 268 -5.05 -12.50 -10.12
C ASN A 268 -5.20 -14.01 -10.40
N TYR A 269 -4.44 -14.85 -9.68
CA TYR A 269 -4.51 -16.29 -9.86
C TYR A 269 -5.89 -16.84 -9.49
N PRO A 270 -6.41 -17.86 -10.19
CA PRO A 270 -7.61 -18.56 -9.76
C PRO A 270 -7.31 -19.44 -8.53
N GLN A 271 -8.36 -19.72 -7.76
CA GLN A 271 -8.42 -20.85 -6.84
C GLN A 271 -9.47 -21.87 -7.32
N THR A 272 -9.39 -23.09 -6.83
CA THR A 272 -10.38 -24.14 -7.05
C THR A 272 -10.98 -24.62 -5.73
N GLU A 273 -12.08 -25.37 -5.79
CA GLU A 273 -12.68 -25.99 -4.60
C GLU A 273 -11.78 -27.05 -3.93
N LYS A 274 -10.65 -27.42 -4.57
CA LYS A 274 -9.63 -28.30 -3.98
C LYS A 274 -8.64 -27.53 -3.09
N MET A 275 -8.77 -26.22 -2.98
CA MET A 275 -7.87 -25.41 -2.17
C MET A 275 -7.99 -25.80 -0.69
N HIS A 276 -6.83 -26.00 -0.08
CA HIS A 276 -6.61 -26.17 1.34
C HIS A 276 -5.64 -25.09 1.81
N VAL A 277 -5.99 -24.42 2.89
CA VAL A 277 -5.18 -23.34 3.45
C VAL A 277 -4.79 -23.66 4.88
N THR A 278 -3.50 -23.61 5.15
CA THR A 278 -2.95 -23.68 6.51
C THR A 278 -2.37 -22.32 6.88
N GLU A 279 -2.88 -21.70 7.93
CA GLU A 279 -2.32 -20.47 8.50
C GLU A 279 -1.64 -20.74 9.84
N ARG A 280 -0.57 -20.00 10.14
CA ARG A 280 0.10 -20.01 11.42
C ARG A 280 0.17 -18.58 11.97
N PHE A 281 -0.64 -18.30 12.97
CA PHE A 281 -0.67 -17.02 13.67
C PHE A 281 0.32 -17.05 14.84
N ARG A 282 1.18 -16.03 14.93
CA ARG A 282 2.11 -15.83 16.05
C ARG A 282 2.11 -14.37 16.47
N ARG A 283 2.15 -14.13 17.78
CA ARG A 283 2.36 -12.79 18.35
C ARG A 283 3.72 -12.77 19.05
N PRO A 284 4.85 -12.54 18.34
CA PRO A 284 6.19 -12.68 18.92
C PRO A 284 6.50 -11.65 20.02
N ASP A 285 5.80 -10.51 19.99
CA ASP A 285 5.94 -9.43 20.98
C ASP A 285 4.59 -8.70 21.16
N LEU A 286 4.57 -7.59 21.91
CA LEU A 286 3.34 -6.82 22.12
C LEU A 286 2.78 -6.22 20.83
N GLY A 287 3.64 -5.81 19.90
CA GLY A 287 3.31 -4.92 18.80
C GLY A 287 3.11 -5.60 17.46
N HIS A 288 3.47 -6.87 17.29
CA HIS A 288 3.42 -7.53 16.00
C HIS A 288 2.59 -8.81 16.01
N LEU A 289 1.81 -9.00 14.94
CA LEU A 289 1.13 -10.24 14.60
C LEU A 289 1.70 -10.77 13.29
N GLU A 290 2.30 -11.94 13.35
CA GLU A 290 2.77 -12.67 12.18
C GLU A 290 1.74 -13.70 11.75
N MET A 291 1.49 -13.77 10.45
CA MET A 291 0.66 -14.80 9.82
C MET A 291 1.44 -15.42 8.67
N GLU A 292 1.79 -16.69 8.79
CA GLU A 292 2.29 -17.49 7.65
C GLU A 292 1.13 -18.28 7.08
N ILE A 293 0.85 -18.10 5.79
CA ILE A 293 -0.24 -18.74 5.06
C ILE A 293 0.39 -19.67 4.04
N THR A 294 -0.03 -20.93 4.02
CA THR A 294 0.34 -21.92 3.02
C THR A 294 -0.90 -22.27 2.21
N PHE A 295 -0.83 -22.08 0.91
CA PHE A 295 -1.89 -22.42 -0.04
C PHE A 295 -1.52 -23.72 -0.74
N ASP A 296 -2.37 -24.75 -0.61
CA ASP A 296 -2.29 -25.99 -1.36
C ASP A 296 -3.54 -26.13 -2.23
N ASP A 297 -3.40 -25.86 -3.53
CA ASP A 297 -4.46 -26.05 -4.50
C ASP A 297 -3.90 -26.78 -5.72
N PRO A 298 -3.93 -28.13 -5.73
CA PRO A 298 -3.40 -28.93 -6.83
C PRO A 298 -4.24 -28.79 -8.11
N GLY A 299 -5.40 -28.13 -8.05
CA GLY A 299 -6.22 -27.79 -9.21
C GLY A 299 -5.66 -26.61 -9.99
N ALA A 300 -4.96 -25.68 -9.34
CA ALA A 300 -4.44 -24.45 -9.92
C ALA A 300 -2.90 -24.33 -9.90
N PHE A 301 -2.21 -24.99 -8.97
CA PHE A 301 -0.76 -24.86 -8.78
C PHE A 301 -0.05 -26.22 -8.78
N GLN A 302 1.23 -26.21 -9.17
CA GLN A 302 2.07 -27.42 -9.24
C GLN A 302 2.48 -27.93 -7.87
N LYS A 303 2.58 -27.04 -6.88
CA LYS A 303 2.96 -27.33 -5.50
C LYS A 303 2.43 -26.25 -4.55
N PRO A 304 2.34 -26.54 -3.24
CA PRO A 304 1.99 -25.54 -2.26
C PRO A 304 2.95 -24.33 -2.28
N TRP A 305 2.42 -23.15 -2.02
CA TRP A 305 3.19 -21.91 -1.93
C TRP A 305 2.81 -21.11 -0.69
N LYS A 306 3.68 -20.19 -0.28
CA LYS A 306 3.56 -19.48 0.99
C LYS A 306 3.52 -17.97 0.85
N MET A 307 2.82 -17.36 1.80
CA MET A 307 2.80 -15.93 2.07
C MET A 307 3.05 -15.71 3.56
N LYS A 308 3.81 -14.68 3.93
CA LYS A 308 3.97 -14.20 5.30
C LYS A 308 3.54 -12.74 5.37
N ARG A 309 2.72 -12.42 6.36
CA ARG A 309 2.25 -11.07 6.68
C ARG A 309 2.65 -10.72 8.10
N VAL A 310 3.10 -9.48 8.30
CA VAL A 310 3.41 -8.95 9.64
C VAL A 310 2.63 -7.65 9.85
N SER A 311 1.59 -7.73 10.68
CA SER A 311 0.73 -6.60 11.03
C SER A 311 1.20 -5.95 12.32
N SER A 312 1.17 -4.62 12.38
CA SER A 312 1.46 -3.87 13.61
C SER A 312 0.18 -3.65 14.41
N LEU A 313 0.28 -3.65 15.74
CA LEU A 313 -0.84 -3.34 16.61
C LEU A 313 -1.22 -1.87 16.43
N ALA A 314 -2.50 -1.62 16.20
CA ALA A 314 -3.02 -0.27 16.04
C ALA A 314 -2.89 0.55 17.34
N PRO A 315 -2.85 1.89 17.25
CA PRO A 315 -2.98 2.75 18.41
C PRO A 315 -4.19 2.41 19.29
N ARG A 316 -4.11 2.79 20.56
CA ARG A 316 -5.26 2.63 21.46
C ARG A 316 -6.46 3.41 20.93
N TYR A 317 -7.64 2.81 21.07
CA TYR A 317 -8.91 3.34 20.61
C TYR A 317 -9.10 3.40 19.09
N THR A 318 -8.23 2.78 18.30
CA THR A 318 -8.56 2.50 16.90
C THR A 318 -9.77 1.57 16.83
N GLU A 319 -10.76 1.98 16.05
CA GLU A 319 -11.95 1.20 15.75
C GLU A 319 -11.85 0.70 14.32
N VAL A 320 -12.39 -0.50 14.09
CA VAL A 320 -12.57 -1.01 12.73
C VAL A 320 -13.90 -0.44 12.27
N LEU A 321 -13.85 0.51 11.34
CA LEU A 321 -15.04 1.12 10.75
C LEU A 321 -15.45 0.34 9.51
N GLU A 322 -16.73 0.42 9.16
CA GLU A 322 -17.20 -0.19 7.93
C GLU A 322 -16.68 0.59 6.71
N TYR A 323 -16.24 -0.17 5.71
CA TYR A 323 -15.93 0.32 4.37
C TYR A 323 -16.89 -0.33 3.39
N VAL A 324 -17.75 0.48 2.75
CA VAL A 324 -18.76 0.02 1.80
C VAL A 324 -18.36 0.42 0.39
N CYS A 325 -17.83 -0.53 -0.39
CA CYS A 325 -17.29 -0.28 -1.74
C CYS A 325 -18.30 0.24 -2.79
N THR A 326 -19.60 0.23 -2.50
CA THR A 326 -20.64 0.87 -3.33
C THR A 326 -21.06 2.25 -2.83
N GLU A 327 -20.61 2.69 -1.65
CA GLU A 327 -20.98 3.98 -1.08
C GLU A 327 -20.18 5.11 -1.72
N ASN A 328 -20.86 5.93 -2.54
CA ASN A 328 -20.25 7.03 -3.31
C ASN A 328 -19.16 6.57 -4.29
N ASN A 329 -19.16 5.30 -4.72
CA ASN A 329 -18.25 4.84 -5.76
C ASN A 329 -18.57 5.55 -7.10
N ARG A 330 -17.65 6.41 -7.55
CA ARG A 330 -17.82 7.24 -8.76
C ARG A 330 -17.21 6.63 -10.01
N ASP A 331 -16.48 5.53 -9.84
CA ASP A 331 -15.78 4.86 -10.94
C ASP A 331 -16.59 3.71 -11.55
N ILE A 332 -17.81 3.45 -11.06
CA ILE A 332 -18.74 2.50 -11.65
C ILE A 332 -18.94 2.77 -13.15
N GLU A 333 -19.02 4.04 -13.57
CA GLU A 333 -19.18 4.42 -14.99
C GLU A 333 -17.92 4.14 -15.84
N HIS A 334 -16.76 4.04 -15.20
CA HIS A 334 -15.47 3.75 -15.84
C HIS A 334 -15.13 2.25 -15.86
N LEU A 335 -15.89 1.41 -15.14
CA LEU A 335 -15.73 -0.04 -15.21
C LEU A 335 -15.99 -0.52 -16.64
N VAL A 336 -15.01 -1.25 -17.20
CA VAL A 336 -14.97 -1.65 -18.62
C VAL A 336 -15.99 -2.78 -18.95
N VAL A 337 -17.08 -2.92 -18.18
CA VAL A 337 -17.98 -4.08 -18.26
C VAL A 337 -19.45 -3.71 -18.11
N LYS A 338 -20.13 -3.70 -19.27
CA LYS A 338 -21.38 -4.44 -19.42
C LYS A 338 -21.09 -5.89 -19.79
#